data_AF-A0A8S3QMB5-F1
#
_entry.id   AF-A0A8S3QMB5-F1
#
_cell.length_a   1.000
_cell.length_b   1.000
_cell.length_c   1.000
_cell.angle_alpha   90.00
_cell.angle_beta   90.00
_cell.angle_gamma   90.00
#
_symmetry.space_group_name_H-M   'P 1'
#
loop_
_entity.id
_entity.type
_entity.pdbx_description
1 polymer ?
#
loop_
_entity_poly.entity_id
_entity_poly.type
_entity_poly.pdbx_seq_one_letter_code
_entity_poly.pdbx_strand_id
1 'polypeptide(L)'
;MFVWRYQWGVLIVIGEYYGKVLNLKMPLNLFGNKFSPKKTPPRRAQSLSNINLDADQAREEFGPNIGPVKLRLGGNEVNFENGMWIQETGGGGGASHKEVMKLRKENQQVSEENNLLKLKIDILLDMLAEASAVSHYHETELKQMRAQSNRKVRGRGETAEICPEQEMGKRTVPCGRYKTTNLGIFEDLEKTEKRLQYIHARNERRLCSDEDNQQENSTNKIAELKQEKQQMKEEIALLKLKIDVLLNTLAQATAVTNYQNDELKRLRAQIGNT
;
A
#
# COMPACT_ATOMS: atom_id res chain seq x y z
N MET A 1 31.85 -6.48 39.60
CA MET A 1 30.69 -7.36 39.95
C MET A 1 30.51 -8.39 38.84
N PHE A 2 30.01 -9.58 39.18
CA PHE A 2 29.56 -10.66 38.29
C PHE A 2 30.32 -10.85 36.96
N VAL A 3 31.44 -11.57 37.06
CA VAL A 3 31.96 -12.39 35.95
C VAL A 3 31.30 -13.76 36.03
N TRP A 4 30.82 -14.29 34.89
CA TRP A 4 30.83 -15.73 34.63
C TRP A 4 31.30 -15.97 33.20
N ARG A 5 32.19 -16.96 33.04
CA ARG A 5 33.04 -17.13 31.86
C ARG A 5 32.90 -18.56 31.36
N TYR A 6 32.41 -18.73 30.14
CA TYR A 6 32.45 -20.02 29.45
C TYR A 6 33.91 -20.39 29.13
N GLN A 7 34.35 -21.58 29.54
CA GLN A 7 35.54 -22.22 28.99
C GLN A 7 35.39 -23.74 29.14
N TRP A 8 35.59 -24.48 28.05
CA TRP A 8 35.75 -25.94 28.08
C TRP A 8 37.20 -26.27 28.49
N GLY A 9 37.45 -27.47 29.04
CA GLY A 9 38.80 -27.97 29.26
C GLY A 9 38.83 -29.30 30.01
N VAL A 10 39.31 -30.37 29.36
CA VAL A 10 39.47 -31.71 29.93
C VAL A 10 40.97 -32.04 30.06
N LEU A 11 41.37 -32.55 31.22
CA LEU A 11 42.66 -33.19 31.49
C LEU A 11 42.39 -34.23 32.61
N ILE A 12 42.33 -35.55 32.40
CA ILE A 12 43.26 -36.54 31.81
C ILE A 12 44.49 -36.83 32.69
N VAL A 13 44.34 -37.85 33.56
CA VAL A 13 45.35 -38.87 33.98
C VAL A 13 46.51 -38.28 34.84
N ILE A 14 47.22 -38.94 35.79
CA ILE A 14 47.88 -40.26 35.86
C ILE A 14 47.98 -40.75 37.33
N GLY A 15 48.08 -42.08 37.55
CA GLY A 15 48.49 -42.71 38.83
C GLY A 15 47.31 -43.06 39.75
N GLU A 16 46.98 -44.31 40.08
CA GLU A 16 47.77 -45.39 40.72
C GLU A 16 48.33 -45.00 42.10
N TYR A 17 47.88 -45.69 43.17
CA TYR A 17 48.69 -46.68 43.92
C TYR A 17 47.83 -47.38 45.01
N TYR A 18 48.09 -48.68 45.16
CA TYR A 18 47.43 -49.71 45.96
C TYR A 18 46.77 -49.37 47.33
N GLY A 19 45.49 -49.72 47.44
CA GLY A 19 45.05 -50.82 48.33
C GLY A 19 44.94 -50.59 49.85
N LYS A 20 43.70 -50.44 50.34
CA LYS A 20 43.28 -50.95 51.66
C LYS A 20 41.77 -51.23 51.66
N VAL A 21 41.37 -52.39 52.17
CA VAL A 21 39.97 -52.82 52.19
C VAL A 21 39.33 -52.39 53.51
N LEU A 22 38.35 -51.48 53.43
CA LEU A 22 37.35 -51.29 54.48
C LEU A 22 35.96 -51.42 53.86
N ASN A 23 35.14 -52.27 54.48
CA ASN A 23 33.87 -52.73 53.96
C ASN A 23 32.73 -52.01 54.69
N LEU A 24 31.90 -51.23 53.99
CA LEU A 24 30.54 -50.86 54.40
C LEU A 24 29.74 -50.13 53.29
N LYS A 25 28.75 -50.84 52.73
CA LYS A 25 27.36 -50.37 52.55
C LYS A 25 27.06 -49.12 51.68
N MET A 26 26.77 -49.32 50.39
CA MET A 26 25.38 -49.33 49.84
C MET A 26 25.33 -49.66 48.32
N PRO A 27 24.19 -50.12 47.77
CA PRO A 27 24.09 -50.58 46.37
C PRO A 27 23.74 -49.45 45.39
N LEU A 28 24.38 -49.46 44.21
CA LEU A 28 24.03 -48.57 43.08
C LEU A 28 23.92 -49.37 41.76
N ASN A 29 22.73 -49.91 41.48
CA ASN A 29 22.34 -50.35 40.13
C ASN A 29 22.15 -49.11 39.22
N LEU A 30 23.24 -48.49 38.75
CA LEU A 30 23.17 -47.20 38.03
C LEU A 30 23.31 -47.28 36.51
N PHE A 31 23.63 -48.43 35.94
CA PHE A 31 23.70 -48.66 34.47
C PHE A 31 22.81 -49.83 34.03
N GLY A 32 21.65 -49.97 34.69
CA GLY A 32 20.81 -51.16 34.67
C GLY A 32 19.44 -51.03 34.01
N ASN A 33 19.18 -50.03 33.15
CA ASN A 33 18.03 -50.12 32.24
C ASN A 33 18.18 -49.28 30.97
N LYS A 34 17.63 -49.78 29.86
CA LYS A 34 17.55 -49.04 28.59
C LYS A 34 16.45 -47.99 28.74
N PHE A 35 16.70 -46.72 28.38
CA PHE A 35 15.65 -45.70 28.37
C PHE A 35 14.70 -45.93 27.18
N SER A 36 13.79 -46.87 27.38
CA SER A 36 12.63 -47.14 26.53
C SER A 36 11.44 -46.41 27.14
N PRO A 37 11.21 -45.12 26.85
CA PRO A 37 10.02 -44.43 27.32
C PRO A 37 8.81 -45.21 26.79
N LYS A 38 7.99 -45.73 27.72
CA LYS A 38 6.78 -46.46 27.34
C LYS A 38 5.97 -45.53 26.44
N LYS A 39 5.58 -46.02 25.25
CA LYS A 39 4.67 -45.28 24.36
C LYS A 39 3.50 -44.80 25.24
N THR A 40 3.29 -43.49 25.27
CA THR A 40 2.15 -42.92 25.99
C THR A 40 0.90 -43.66 25.51
N PRO A 41 0.03 -44.16 26.41
CA PRO A 41 -1.19 -44.82 25.98
C PRO A 41 -1.91 -43.85 25.04
N PRO A 42 -2.41 -44.31 23.87
CA PRO A 42 -2.94 -43.41 22.86
C PRO A 42 -3.97 -42.52 23.53
N ARG A 43 -3.69 -41.22 23.58
CA ARG A 43 -4.57 -40.23 24.21
C ARG A 43 -5.90 -40.38 23.47
N ARG A 44 -6.87 -41.03 24.10
CA ARG A 44 -8.23 -41.10 23.59
C ARG A 44 -8.60 -39.65 23.31
N ALA A 45 -8.84 -39.31 22.05
CA ALA A 45 -9.49 -38.04 21.76
C ALA A 45 -10.76 -38.05 22.62
N GLN A 46 -10.89 -37.08 23.52
CA GLN A 46 -12.16 -36.87 24.18
C GLN A 46 -13.09 -36.37 23.10
N SER A 47 -13.77 -37.33 22.44
CA SER A 47 -14.98 -37.07 21.68
C SER A 47 -15.84 -36.13 22.51
N LEU A 48 -16.38 -35.09 21.88
CA LEU A 48 -17.14 -34.05 22.57
C LEU A 48 -18.38 -34.62 23.29
N SER A 49 -18.77 -35.86 22.96
CA SER A 49 -19.70 -36.72 23.71
C SER A 49 -19.31 -37.01 25.18
N ASN A 50 -18.14 -36.58 25.66
CA ASN A 50 -17.78 -36.62 27.09
C ASN A 50 -18.13 -35.32 27.83
N ILE A 51 -18.58 -34.27 27.12
CA ILE A 51 -19.14 -33.06 27.75
C ILE A 51 -20.59 -33.38 28.10
N ASN A 52 -20.89 -33.53 29.39
CA ASN A 52 -22.24 -33.82 29.88
C ASN A 52 -23.08 -32.53 29.94
N LEU A 53 -23.39 -31.99 28.75
CA LEU A 53 -24.36 -30.92 28.56
C LEU A 53 -25.78 -31.47 28.73
N ASP A 54 -26.69 -30.63 29.21
CA ASP A 54 -28.12 -30.96 29.19
C ASP A 54 -28.63 -31.03 27.73
N ALA A 55 -29.73 -31.75 27.49
CA ALA A 55 -30.27 -31.99 26.15
C ALA A 55 -30.57 -30.70 25.38
N ASP A 56 -30.96 -29.63 26.06
CA ASP A 56 -31.22 -28.33 25.46
C ASP A 56 -29.96 -27.48 25.29
N GLN A 57 -28.97 -27.57 26.18
CA GLN A 57 -27.64 -26.95 25.97
C GLN A 57 -26.92 -27.57 24.76
N ALA A 58 -27.00 -28.90 24.61
CA ALA A 58 -26.46 -29.59 23.44
C ALA A 58 -27.17 -29.18 22.13
N ARG A 59 -28.46 -28.80 22.19
CA ARG A 59 -29.21 -28.25 21.05
C ARG A 59 -28.88 -26.79 20.76
N GLU A 60 -28.50 -26.01 21.77
CA GLU A 60 -28.08 -24.62 21.61
C GLU A 60 -26.65 -24.52 21.04
N GLU A 61 -25.70 -25.27 21.59
CA GLU A 61 -24.28 -25.25 21.16
C GLU A 61 -24.01 -26.03 19.87
N PHE A 62 -24.71 -27.17 19.64
CA PHE A 62 -24.43 -28.09 18.52
C PHE A 62 -25.65 -28.38 17.64
N GLY A 63 -26.75 -27.63 17.79
CA GLY A 63 -27.93 -27.78 16.95
C GLY A 63 -27.75 -27.26 15.51
N PRO A 64 -28.66 -27.62 14.59
CA PRO A 64 -28.65 -27.10 13.21
C PRO A 64 -28.97 -25.60 13.13
N ASN A 65 -29.46 -24.99 14.21
CA ASN A 65 -29.77 -23.57 14.32
C ASN A 65 -28.66 -22.81 15.08
N ILE A 66 -27.39 -23.08 14.77
CA ILE A 66 -26.28 -22.24 15.23
C ILE A 66 -26.52 -20.80 14.77
N GLY A 67 -26.56 -19.88 15.73
CA GLY A 67 -26.74 -18.45 15.49
C GLY A 67 -25.49 -17.79 14.88
N PRO A 68 -25.44 -16.44 14.80
CA PRO A 68 -24.21 -15.73 14.43
C PRO A 68 -23.08 -16.15 15.39
N VAL A 69 -21.92 -16.52 14.83
CA VAL A 69 -20.83 -17.10 15.63
C VAL A 69 -20.30 -16.06 16.60
N LYS A 70 -20.53 -16.29 17.90
CA LYS A 70 -20.07 -15.43 18.99
C LYS A 70 -18.80 -15.96 19.63
N LEU A 71 -17.91 -15.05 20.02
CA LEU A 71 -16.69 -15.33 20.77
C LEU A 71 -16.63 -14.38 21.98
N ARG A 72 -16.44 -14.94 23.17
CA ARG A 72 -16.44 -14.21 24.44
C ARG A 72 -15.05 -14.26 25.07
N LEU A 73 -14.37 -13.13 25.17
CA LEU A 73 -12.98 -13.02 25.65
C LEU A 73 -12.86 -11.89 26.67
N GLY A 74 -12.41 -12.21 27.89
CA GLY A 74 -12.14 -11.21 28.93
C GLY A 74 -13.35 -10.41 29.42
N GLY A 75 -14.58 -10.89 29.15
CA GLY A 75 -15.83 -10.17 29.40
C GLY A 75 -16.41 -9.44 28.19
N ASN A 76 -15.63 -9.27 27.12
CA ASN A 76 -16.08 -8.67 25.87
C ASN A 76 -16.67 -9.75 24.95
N GLU A 77 -17.74 -9.40 24.24
CA GLU A 77 -18.45 -10.26 23.28
C GLU A 77 -18.20 -9.74 21.86
N VAL A 78 -17.76 -10.62 20.95
CA VAL A 78 -17.59 -10.32 19.53
C VAL A 78 -18.38 -11.28 18.66
N ASN A 79 -19.12 -10.74 17.70
CA ASN A 79 -19.96 -11.50 16.76
C ASN A 79 -19.29 -11.53 15.39
N PHE A 80 -19.31 -12.68 14.72
CA PHE A 80 -18.78 -12.82 13.37
C PHE A 80 -19.87 -12.54 12.32
N GLU A 81 -19.75 -11.42 11.62
CA GLU A 81 -20.70 -10.96 10.62
C GLU A 81 -19.97 -10.51 9.36
N ASN A 82 -20.46 -10.89 8.18
CA ASN A 82 -19.93 -10.47 6.87
C ASN A 82 -18.40 -10.70 6.70
N GLY A 83 -17.84 -11.73 7.35
CA GLY A 83 -16.42 -12.06 7.30
C GLY A 83 -15.53 -11.33 8.34
N MET A 84 -16.12 -10.55 9.25
CA MET A 84 -15.39 -9.74 10.23
C MET A 84 -15.90 -10.00 11.66
N TRP A 85 -15.03 -9.84 12.65
CA TRP A 85 -15.41 -9.84 14.07
C TRP A 85 -15.81 -8.42 14.50
N ILE A 86 -17.01 -8.28 15.06
CA ILE A 86 -17.62 -7.02 15.50
C ILE A 86 -17.83 -7.06 17.01
N GLN A 87 -17.28 -6.09 17.76
CA GLN A 87 -17.55 -5.95 19.20
C GLN A 87 -18.98 -5.50 19.48
N GLU A 88 -19.67 -6.19 20.39
CA GLU A 88 -21.02 -5.84 20.84
C GLU A 88 -20.98 -4.69 21.87
N THR A 89 -20.53 -3.52 21.41
CA THR A 89 -20.61 -2.19 22.03
C THR A 89 -20.19 -2.08 23.51
N GLY A 90 -18.88 -2.16 23.80
CA GLY A 90 -18.35 -1.63 25.07
C GLY A 90 -16.92 -2.06 25.40
N GLY A 91 -16.06 -1.10 25.76
CA GLY A 91 -14.82 -1.37 26.50
C GLY A 91 -13.59 -1.84 25.71
N GLY A 92 -12.83 -0.88 25.16
CA GLY A 92 -11.37 -1.02 25.00
C GLY A 92 -10.79 -0.92 23.58
N GLY A 93 -9.98 0.13 23.36
CA GLY A 93 -8.86 0.13 22.41
C GLY A 93 -9.15 0.31 20.92
N GLY A 94 -10.33 -0.03 20.42
CA GLY A 94 -10.72 0.21 19.02
C GLY A 94 -11.36 1.59 18.81
N ALA A 95 -11.08 2.23 17.68
CA ALA A 95 -11.90 3.34 17.18
C ALA A 95 -13.36 2.86 17.03
N SER A 96 -14.34 3.68 17.41
CA SER A 96 -15.72 3.20 17.49
C SER A 96 -16.23 2.75 16.12
N HIS A 97 -16.99 1.66 16.03
CA HIS A 97 -17.56 1.22 14.75
C HIS A 97 -18.35 2.34 14.04
N LYS A 98 -19.02 3.20 14.82
CA LYS A 98 -19.71 4.41 14.36
C LYS A 98 -18.76 5.47 13.76
N GLU A 99 -17.56 5.60 14.33
CA GLU A 99 -16.50 6.49 13.86
C GLU A 99 -15.85 5.94 12.58
N VAL A 100 -15.55 4.64 12.53
CA VAL A 100 -15.05 3.97 11.32
C VAL A 100 -16.03 4.11 10.15
N MET A 101 -17.33 3.96 10.39
CA MET A 101 -18.36 4.17 9.36
C MET A 101 -18.51 5.64 8.95
N LYS A 102 -18.37 6.60 9.87
CA LYS A 102 -18.31 8.03 9.55
C LYS A 102 -17.10 8.35 8.66
N LEU A 103 -15.91 7.89 9.03
CA LEU A 103 -14.67 8.10 8.28
C LEU A 103 -14.72 7.45 6.88
N ARG A 104 -15.34 6.27 6.74
CA ARG A 104 -15.58 5.65 5.43
C ARG A 104 -16.45 6.54 4.53
N LYS A 105 -17.54 7.11 5.06
CA LYS A 105 -18.41 8.01 4.30
C LYS A 105 -17.71 9.31 3.91
N GLU A 106 -16.95 9.92 4.83
CA GLU A 106 -16.20 11.15 4.56
C GLU A 106 -15.10 10.91 3.51
N ASN A 107 -14.38 9.79 3.59
CA ASN A 107 -13.37 9.42 2.58
C ASN A 107 -13.99 9.12 1.21
N GLN A 108 -15.20 8.52 1.16
CA GLN A 108 -15.94 8.34 -0.09
C GLN A 108 -16.30 9.70 -0.72
N GLN A 109 -16.86 10.64 0.07
CA GLN A 109 -17.21 11.98 -0.43
C GLN A 109 -15.98 12.73 -0.96
N VAL A 110 -14.85 12.69 -0.24
CA VAL A 110 -13.59 13.29 -0.70
C VAL A 110 -13.07 12.62 -1.99
N SER A 111 -13.28 11.31 -2.17
CA SER A 111 -12.93 10.63 -3.42
C SER A 111 -13.85 11.02 -4.59
N GLU A 112 -15.14 11.22 -4.35
CA GLU A 112 -16.11 11.68 -5.35
C GLU A 112 -15.82 13.13 -5.77
N GLU A 113 -15.52 14.01 -4.81
CA GLU A 113 -15.04 15.38 -5.08
C GLU A 113 -13.72 15.39 -5.86
N ASN A 114 -12.76 14.54 -5.51
CA ASN A 114 -11.47 14.45 -6.21
C ASN A 114 -11.64 14.02 -7.68
N ASN A 115 -12.54 13.07 -7.94
CA ASN A 115 -12.86 12.63 -9.31
C ASN A 115 -13.60 13.73 -10.10
N LEU A 116 -14.53 14.45 -9.48
CA LEU A 116 -15.20 15.61 -10.10
C LEU A 116 -14.22 16.76 -10.41
N LEU A 117 -13.22 16.99 -9.55
CA LEU A 117 -12.20 18.00 -9.76
C LEU A 117 -11.26 17.64 -10.92
N LYS A 118 -10.88 16.37 -11.08
CA LYS A 118 -10.12 15.88 -12.26
C LYS A 118 -10.89 16.14 -13.55
N LEU A 119 -12.14 15.67 -13.65
CA LEU A 119 -12.98 15.89 -14.83
C LEU A 119 -13.14 17.38 -15.18
N LYS A 120 -13.21 18.27 -14.19
CA LYS A 120 -13.23 19.72 -14.42
C LYS A 120 -11.91 20.24 -14.98
N ILE A 121 -10.76 19.74 -14.52
CA ILE A 121 -9.44 20.10 -15.05
C ILE A 121 -9.30 19.61 -16.49
N ASP A 122 -9.68 18.37 -16.77
CA ASP A 122 -9.60 17.78 -18.12
C ASP A 122 -10.41 18.60 -19.14
N ILE A 123 -11.67 18.91 -18.82
CA ILE A 123 -12.55 19.75 -19.67
C ILE A 123 -12.00 21.18 -19.83
N LEU A 124 -11.38 21.75 -18.78
CA LEU A 124 -10.75 23.08 -18.87
C LEU A 124 -9.49 23.07 -19.74
N LEU A 125 -8.73 21.97 -19.77
CA LEU A 125 -7.57 21.81 -20.64
C LEU A 125 -8.01 21.64 -22.10
N ASP A 126 -9.05 20.84 -22.37
CA ASP A 126 -9.63 20.69 -23.71
C ASP A 126 -10.12 22.03 -24.28
N MET A 127 -10.91 22.79 -23.51
CA MET A 127 -11.38 24.12 -23.93
C MET A 127 -10.24 25.14 -24.11
N LEU A 128 -9.17 25.04 -23.32
CA LEU A 128 -7.98 25.88 -23.48
C LEU A 128 -7.20 25.52 -24.74
N ALA A 129 -7.08 24.23 -25.06
CA ALA A 129 -6.46 23.74 -26.29
C ALA A 129 -7.26 24.17 -27.53
N GLU A 130 -8.59 24.02 -27.51
CA GLU A 130 -9.49 24.49 -28.57
C GLU A 130 -9.37 26.01 -28.78
N ALA A 131 -9.47 26.81 -27.71
CA ALA A 131 -9.32 28.26 -27.78
C ALA A 131 -7.94 28.69 -28.30
N SER A 132 -6.88 27.95 -27.95
CA SER A 132 -5.52 28.19 -28.44
C SER A 132 -5.37 27.86 -29.93
N ALA A 133 -5.99 26.76 -30.39
CA ALA A 133 -6.01 26.38 -31.80
C ALA A 133 -6.79 27.39 -32.65
N VAL A 134 -7.97 27.83 -32.20
CA VAL A 134 -8.79 28.87 -32.86
C VAL A 134 -8.04 30.21 -32.90
N SER A 135 -7.38 30.60 -31.79
CA SER A 135 -6.54 31.81 -31.73
C SER A 135 -5.40 31.77 -32.74
N HIS A 136 -4.64 30.66 -32.80
CA HIS A 136 -3.58 30.50 -33.79
C HIS A 136 -4.10 30.46 -35.23
N TYR A 137 -5.23 29.81 -35.49
CA TYR A 137 -5.86 29.80 -36.81
C TYR A 137 -6.14 31.24 -37.29
N HIS A 138 -6.87 32.04 -36.50
CA HIS A 138 -7.15 33.44 -36.85
C HIS A 138 -5.88 34.31 -36.91
N GLU A 139 -4.87 34.07 -36.07
CA GLU A 139 -3.60 34.78 -36.18
C GLU A 139 -2.89 34.46 -37.51
N THR A 140 -2.96 33.22 -38.00
CA THR A 140 -2.43 32.86 -39.33
C THR A 140 -3.25 33.44 -40.47
N GLU A 141 -4.58 33.47 -40.40
CA GLU A 141 -5.43 34.17 -41.39
C GLU A 141 -5.09 35.66 -41.45
N LEU A 142 -4.98 36.34 -40.30
CA LEU A 142 -4.60 37.75 -40.23
C LEU A 142 -3.19 38.00 -40.78
N LYS A 143 -2.23 37.10 -40.52
CA LYS A 143 -0.89 37.14 -41.12
C LYS A 143 -0.94 36.97 -42.63
N GLN A 144 -1.73 36.01 -43.14
CA GLN A 144 -1.92 35.78 -44.58
C GLN A 144 -2.58 36.99 -45.26
N MET A 145 -3.66 37.55 -44.70
CA MET A 145 -4.35 38.71 -45.26
C MET A 145 -3.46 39.97 -45.25
N ARG A 146 -2.66 40.17 -44.19
CA ARG A 146 -1.62 41.22 -44.14
C ARG A 146 -0.49 40.97 -45.14
N ALA A 147 -0.13 39.71 -45.41
CA ALA A 147 0.85 39.36 -46.43
C ALA A 147 0.30 39.58 -47.84
N GLN A 148 -0.98 39.27 -48.09
CA GLN A 148 -1.65 39.52 -49.37
C GLN A 148 -1.84 41.01 -49.65
N SER A 149 -2.20 41.83 -48.64
CA SER A 149 -2.25 43.29 -48.80
C SER A 149 -0.86 43.88 -49.02
N ASN A 150 0.15 43.46 -48.24
CA ASN A 150 1.54 43.88 -48.47
C ASN A 150 2.09 43.37 -49.81
N ARG A 151 1.65 42.21 -50.33
CA ARG A 151 1.94 41.78 -51.70
C ARG A 151 1.27 42.71 -52.71
N LYS A 152 -0.03 43.01 -52.62
CA LYS A 152 -0.66 44.07 -53.46
C LYS A 152 0.09 45.42 -53.43
N VAL A 153 0.79 45.74 -52.35
CA VAL A 153 1.65 46.94 -52.21
C VAL A 153 3.10 46.75 -52.72
N ARG A 154 3.64 45.51 -52.81
CA ARG A 154 5.08 45.24 -53.07
C ARG A 154 5.40 44.24 -54.20
N GLY A 155 4.49 43.38 -54.62
CA GLY A 155 4.72 42.29 -55.58
C GLY A 155 3.44 41.57 -56.05
N ARG A 156 3.29 41.10 -57.28
CA ARG A 156 4.33 40.73 -58.25
C ARG A 156 5.24 39.52 -57.76
N GLY A 157 4.74 38.55 -56.92
CA GLY A 157 5.31 37.17 -56.51
C GLY A 157 4.78 36.53 -55.14
N GLU A 158 5.03 35.29 -54.55
CA GLU A 158 5.53 33.88 -54.89
C GLU A 158 5.26 32.76 -53.76
N THR A 159 5.76 31.47 -53.83
CA THR A 159 5.37 30.18 -53.06
C THR A 159 6.46 29.46 -52.14
N ALA A 160 6.62 28.14 -51.71
CA ALA A 160 6.16 26.72 -52.01
C ALA A 160 6.32 25.62 -50.83
N GLU A 161 6.28 24.26 -51.07
CA GLU A 161 6.01 23.05 -50.16
C GLU A 161 7.19 21.97 -49.98
N ILE A 162 7.19 20.65 -49.50
CA ILE A 162 6.30 19.51 -49.00
C ILE A 162 7.09 18.28 -48.29
N CYS A 163 6.49 17.23 -47.61
CA CYS A 163 7.18 16.09 -46.82
C CYS A 163 6.50 14.63 -46.66
N PRO A 164 7.21 13.47 -46.37
CA PRO A 164 6.68 12.05 -46.07
C PRO A 164 7.35 11.08 -44.96
N GLU A 165 7.04 9.73 -44.86
CA GLU A 165 7.10 8.78 -43.64
C GLU A 165 7.13 7.16 -43.86
N GLN A 166 7.25 6.18 -42.85
CA GLN A 166 7.01 4.64 -42.94
C GLN A 166 7.11 3.59 -41.69
N GLU A 167 6.68 2.25 -41.73
CA GLU A 167 6.62 1.14 -40.62
C GLU A 167 6.66 -0.46 -40.98
N MET A 168 6.54 -1.51 -40.06
CA MET A 168 6.55 -3.06 -40.27
C MET A 168 6.22 -4.13 -39.07
N GLY A 169 5.98 -5.49 -39.28
CA GLY A 169 5.41 -6.57 -38.31
C GLY A 169 5.97 -8.08 -38.09
N LYS A 170 5.20 -9.13 -37.57
CA LYS A 170 5.64 -10.47 -36.88
C LYS A 170 4.86 -11.89 -37.10
N ARG A 171 5.27 -13.08 -36.51
CA ARG A 171 4.60 -14.49 -36.51
C ARG A 171 4.95 -15.59 -35.39
N THR A 172 4.46 -16.89 -35.39
CA THR A 172 4.37 -17.92 -34.24
C THR A 172 4.59 -19.50 -34.51
N VAL A 173 4.37 -20.46 -33.52
CA VAL A 173 4.68 -21.96 -33.52
C VAL A 173 3.78 -22.95 -32.62
N PRO A 174 3.79 -24.33 -32.76
CA PRO A 174 2.93 -25.35 -32.04
C PRO A 174 3.60 -26.57 -31.26
N CYS A 175 2.85 -27.61 -30.77
CA CYS A 175 3.25 -28.65 -29.75
C CYS A 175 2.67 -30.13 -29.90
N GLY A 176 3.02 -31.12 -29.04
CA GLY A 176 2.68 -32.59 -29.10
C GLY A 176 2.36 -33.37 -27.77
N ARG A 177 2.15 -34.71 -27.78
CA ARG A 177 1.41 -35.53 -26.74
C ARG A 177 1.98 -36.95 -26.41
N TYR A 178 1.78 -37.47 -25.17
CA TYR A 178 2.14 -38.85 -24.71
C TYR A 178 1.06 -39.56 -23.84
N LYS A 179 1.28 -40.84 -23.41
CA LYS A 179 0.39 -41.71 -22.58
C LYS A 179 1.20 -42.53 -21.53
N THR A 180 0.55 -43.10 -20.49
CA THR A 180 1.14 -43.97 -19.42
C THR A 180 0.21 -45.12 -18.98
N THR A 181 0.69 -46.06 -18.13
CA THR A 181 -0.02 -47.30 -17.69
C THR A 181 0.20 -47.65 -16.20
N ASN A 182 -0.67 -48.51 -15.65
CA ASN A 182 -1.07 -48.56 -14.22
C ASN A 182 -0.14 -49.25 -13.19
N LEU A 183 1.12 -49.57 -13.47
CA LEU A 183 1.96 -50.32 -12.51
C LEU A 183 2.82 -49.48 -11.55
N GLY A 184 2.90 -48.15 -11.73
CA GLY A 184 3.74 -47.28 -10.88
C GLY A 184 3.13 -46.84 -9.54
N ILE A 185 1.83 -47.09 -9.31
CA ILE A 185 0.96 -46.33 -8.38
C ILE A 185 1.52 -46.17 -6.96
N PHE A 186 2.20 -47.17 -6.39
CA PHE A 186 2.71 -47.11 -5.01
C PHE A 186 4.07 -46.40 -4.88
N GLU A 187 5.00 -46.56 -5.84
CA GLU A 187 6.23 -45.73 -5.86
C GLU A 187 5.90 -44.29 -6.29
N ASP A 188 4.93 -44.13 -7.21
CA ASP A 188 4.42 -42.81 -7.59
C ASP A 188 3.71 -42.10 -6.43
N LEU A 189 3.16 -42.81 -5.44
CA LEU A 189 2.55 -42.18 -4.25
C LEU A 189 3.60 -41.49 -3.36
N GLU A 190 4.64 -42.18 -2.89
CA GLU A 190 5.66 -41.56 -2.04
C GLU A 190 6.46 -40.48 -2.81
N LYS A 191 6.61 -40.67 -4.13
CA LYS A 191 7.24 -39.73 -5.05
C LYS A 191 6.36 -38.52 -5.35
N THR A 192 5.03 -38.66 -5.34
CA THR A 192 4.10 -37.53 -5.43
C THR A 192 3.98 -36.79 -4.11
N GLU A 193 4.02 -37.45 -2.93
CA GLU A 193 4.11 -36.75 -1.65
C GLU A 193 5.37 -35.87 -1.56
N LYS A 194 6.55 -36.42 -1.86
CA LYS A 194 7.81 -35.64 -1.88
C LYS A 194 7.77 -34.50 -2.91
N ARG A 195 7.11 -34.71 -4.05
CA ARG A 195 6.90 -33.68 -5.09
C ARG A 195 5.89 -32.62 -4.66
N LEU A 196 4.83 -32.98 -3.93
CA LEU A 196 3.83 -32.07 -3.37
C LEU A 196 4.44 -31.23 -2.24
N GLN A 197 5.24 -31.84 -1.34
CA GLN A 197 6.01 -31.09 -0.33
C GLN A 197 6.98 -30.10 -0.99
N TYR A 198 7.70 -30.50 -2.05
CA TYR A 198 8.55 -29.59 -2.81
C TYR A 198 7.75 -28.45 -3.49
N ILE A 199 6.55 -28.73 -4.00
CA ILE A 199 5.65 -27.72 -4.58
C ILE A 199 5.12 -26.78 -3.49
N HIS A 200 4.72 -27.29 -2.32
CA HIS A 200 4.24 -26.49 -1.19
C HIS A 200 5.34 -25.54 -0.70
N ALA A 201 6.52 -26.08 -0.38
CA ALA A 201 7.70 -25.31 0.01
C ALA A 201 8.28 -24.42 -1.12
N ARG A 202 7.78 -24.50 -2.35
CA ARG A 202 8.09 -23.59 -3.46
C ARG A 202 7.01 -22.52 -3.64
N ASN A 203 5.77 -22.83 -3.32
CA ASN A 203 4.64 -21.89 -3.34
C ASN A 203 4.66 -20.98 -2.10
N GLU A 204 4.96 -21.50 -0.91
CA GLU A 204 5.17 -20.70 0.32
C GLU A 204 6.26 -19.63 0.10
N ARG A 205 7.42 -20.04 -0.44
CA ARG A 205 8.51 -19.09 -0.77
C ARG A 205 8.14 -18.08 -1.87
N ARG A 206 7.18 -18.39 -2.73
CA ARG A 206 6.63 -17.42 -3.69
C ARG A 206 5.69 -16.44 -3.00
N LEU A 207 4.73 -16.94 -2.22
CA LEU A 207 3.78 -16.12 -1.47
C LEU A 207 4.50 -15.07 -0.60
N CYS A 208 5.53 -15.46 0.18
CA CYS A 208 6.31 -14.48 0.93
C CYS A 208 7.07 -13.49 0.03
N SER A 209 7.62 -13.94 -1.11
CA SER A 209 8.32 -13.04 -2.06
C SER A 209 7.39 -12.06 -2.77
N ASP A 210 6.12 -12.46 -2.98
CA ASP A 210 5.07 -11.65 -3.59
C ASP A 210 4.49 -10.65 -2.58
N GLU A 211 4.35 -11.05 -1.30
CA GLU A 211 4.01 -10.17 -0.17
C GLU A 211 5.11 -9.12 0.08
N ASP A 212 6.38 -9.52 0.16
CA ASP A 212 7.52 -8.61 0.32
C ASP A 212 7.60 -7.60 -0.84
N ASN A 213 7.36 -8.03 -2.09
CA ASN A 213 7.29 -7.12 -3.25
C ASN A 213 6.14 -6.11 -3.16
N GLN A 214 4.96 -6.52 -2.68
CA GLN A 214 3.84 -5.59 -2.48
C GLN A 214 4.12 -4.61 -1.34
N GLN A 215 4.79 -5.05 -0.28
CA GLN A 215 5.25 -4.21 0.82
C GLN A 215 6.30 -3.18 0.35
N GLU A 216 7.27 -3.59 -0.47
CA GLU A 216 8.32 -2.70 -1.01
C GLU A 216 7.75 -1.71 -2.04
N ASN A 217 6.88 -2.16 -2.94
CA ASN A 217 6.23 -1.28 -3.92
C ASN A 217 5.34 -0.22 -3.22
N SER A 218 4.54 -0.63 -2.23
CA SER A 218 3.67 0.30 -1.49
C SER A 218 4.45 1.27 -0.60
N THR A 219 5.56 0.84 0.04
CA THR A 219 6.42 1.77 0.79
C THR A 219 7.15 2.76 -0.11
N ASN A 220 7.62 2.34 -1.30
CA ASN A 220 8.18 3.24 -2.30
C ASN A 220 7.15 4.27 -2.81
N LYS A 221 5.91 3.84 -3.11
CA LYS A 221 4.82 4.77 -3.49
C LYS A 221 4.49 5.78 -2.38
N ILE A 222 4.57 5.36 -1.11
CA ILE A 222 4.40 6.25 0.05
C ILE A 222 5.57 7.25 0.19
N ALA A 223 6.80 6.90 -0.22
CA ALA A 223 7.93 7.82 -0.24
C ALA A 223 7.80 8.88 -1.33
N GLU A 224 7.44 8.47 -2.55
CA GLU A 224 7.16 9.34 -3.70
C GLU A 224 6.06 10.37 -3.38
N LEU A 225 4.91 9.92 -2.88
CA LEU A 225 3.80 10.81 -2.46
C LEU A 225 4.19 11.78 -1.32
N LYS A 226 5.16 11.44 -0.47
CA LYS A 226 5.70 12.38 0.53
C LYS A 226 6.60 13.44 -0.10
N GLN A 227 7.35 13.10 -1.14
CA GLN A 227 8.21 14.03 -1.86
C GLN A 227 7.38 15.04 -2.67
N GLU A 228 6.39 14.56 -3.45
CA GLU A 228 5.43 15.44 -4.15
C GLU A 228 4.71 16.39 -3.18
N LYS A 229 4.25 15.87 -2.04
CA LYS A 229 3.62 16.67 -0.97
C LYS A 229 4.57 17.68 -0.33
N GLN A 230 5.88 17.49 -0.38
CA GLN A 230 6.85 18.47 0.11
C GLN A 230 7.09 19.56 -0.95
N GLN A 231 7.29 19.18 -2.23
CA GLN A 231 7.42 20.12 -3.34
C GLN A 231 6.19 21.06 -3.43
N MET A 232 4.97 20.52 -3.37
CA MET A 232 3.74 21.34 -3.39
C MET A 232 3.67 22.37 -2.24
N LYS A 233 4.22 22.09 -1.04
CA LYS A 233 4.28 23.10 0.03
C LYS A 233 5.23 24.24 -0.31
N GLU A 234 6.36 23.92 -0.93
CA GLU A 234 7.40 24.89 -1.29
C GLU A 234 6.92 25.80 -2.43
N GLU A 235 6.21 25.23 -3.41
CA GLU A 235 5.50 25.99 -4.45
C GLU A 235 4.40 26.89 -3.86
N ILE A 236 3.59 26.39 -2.92
CA ILE A 236 2.59 27.21 -2.20
C ILE A 236 3.24 28.33 -1.38
N ALA A 237 4.39 28.08 -0.73
CA ALA A 237 5.13 29.10 0.00
C ALA A 237 5.68 30.20 -0.93
N LEU A 238 6.23 29.80 -2.09
CA LEU A 238 6.70 30.72 -3.13
C LEU A 238 5.55 31.55 -3.73
N LEU A 239 4.37 30.95 -3.95
CA LEU A 239 3.19 31.64 -4.43
C LEU A 239 2.67 32.69 -3.43
N LYS A 240 2.65 32.38 -2.13
CA LYS A 240 2.31 33.36 -1.09
C LYS A 240 3.26 34.57 -1.12
N LEU A 241 4.57 34.34 -1.13
CA LEU A 241 5.56 35.41 -1.17
C LEU A 241 5.42 36.27 -2.44
N LYS A 242 5.11 35.67 -3.60
CA LYS A 242 4.78 36.41 -4.82
C LYS A 242 3.52 37.27 -4.68
N ILE A 243 2.46 36.76 -4.04
CA ILE A 243 1.23 37.52 -3.77
C ILE A 243 1.52 38.70 -2.84
N ASP A 244 2.29 38.50 -1.77
CA ASP A 244 2.65 39.57 -0.82
C ASP A 244 3.44 40.69 -1.51
N VAL A 245 4.38 40.36 -2.40
CA VAL A 245 5.11 41.34 -3.21
C VAL A 245 4.18 42.11 -4.16
N LEU A 246 3.25 41.42 -4.83
CA LEU A 246 2.27 42.06 -5.72
C LEU A 246 1.33 43.00 -4.97
N LEU A 247 0.82 42.59 -3.79
CA LEU A 247 -0.04 43.43 -2.95
C LEU A 247 0.68 44.69 -2.47
N ASN A 248 1.93 44.58 -2.02
CA ASN A 248 2.76 45.74 -1.65
C ASN A 248 3.00 46.67 -2.86
N THR A 249 3.25 46.12 -4.04
CA THR A 249 3.44 46.90 -5.28
C THR A 249 2.17 47.65 -5.68
N LEU A 250 1.00 47.01 -5.59
CA LEU A 250 -0.31 47.62 -5.84
C LEU A 250 -0.64 48.73 -4.82
N ALA A 251 -0.30 48.53 -3.55
CA ALA A 251 -0.46 49.55 -2.52
C ALA A 251 0.38 50.81 -2.81
N GLN A 252 1.65 50.64 -3.21
CA GLN A 252 2.51 51.74 -3.63
C GLN A 252 1.97 52.48 -4.87
N ALA A 253 1.55 51.74 -5.90
CA ALA A 253 0.94 52.33 -7.10
C ALA A 253 -0.34 53.12 -6.78
N THR A 254 -1.16 52.62 -5.85
CA THR A 254 -2.39 53.29 -5.39
C THR A 254 -2.09 54.57 -4.60
N ALA A 255 -1.01 54.60 -3.81
CA ALA A 255 -0.57 55.82 -3.13
C ALA A 255 -0.13 56.91 -4.14
N VAL A 256 0.59 56.53 -5.19
CA VAL A 256 1.03 57.45 -6.26
C VAL A 256 -0.15 58.02 -7.05
N THR A 257 -1.11 57.19 -7.46
CA THR A 257 -2.29 57.67 -8.21
C THR A 257 -3.20 58.54 -7.36
N ASN A 258 -3.34 58.27 -6.06
CA ASN A 258 -4.07 59.14 -5.14
C ASN A 258 -3.39 60.52 -5.00
N TYR A 259 -2.06 60.57 -4.87
CA TYR A 259 -1.30 61.83 -4.84
C TYR A 259 -1.53 62.65 -6.13
N GLN A 260 -1.37 62.02 -7.30
CA GLN A 260 -1.60 62.67 -8.60
C GLN A 260 -3.03 63.19 -8.76
N ASN A 261 -4.03 62.44 -8.28
CA ASN A 261 -5.43 62.88 -8.29
C ASN A 261 -5.67 64.11 -7.40
N ASP A 262 -5.03 64.19 -6.22
CA ASP A 262 -5.16 65.36 -5.34
C ASP A 262 -4.39 66.58 -5.85
N GLU A 263 -3.25 66.38 -6.52
CA GLU A 263 -2.54 67.44 -7.24
C GLU A 263 -3.37 67.99 -8.41
N LEU A 264 -3.99 67.13 -9.21
CA LEU A 264 -4.93 67.53 -10.27
C LEU A 264 -6.16 68.28 -9.73
N LYS A 265 -6.69 67.92 -8.55
CA LYS A 265 -7.76 68.69 -7.88
C LYS A 265 -7.29 70.10 -7.51
N ARG A 266 -6.07 70.25 -6.97
CA ARG A 266 -5.48 71.56 -6.61
C ARG A 266 -5.30 72.45 -7.85
N LEU A 267 -4.76 71.91 -8.94
CA LEU A 267 -4.58 72.64 -10.19
C LEU A 267 -5.92 73.09 -10.80
N ARG A 268 -6.94 72.22 -10.80
CA ARG A 268 -8.31 72.59 -11.22
C ARG A 268 -8.92 73.69 -10.35
N ALA A 269 -8.69 73.65 -9.04
CA ALA A 269 -9.17 74.68 -8.12
C ALA A 269 -8.45 76.03 -8.29
N GLN A 270 -7.22 76.07 -8.82
CA GLN A 270 -6.55 77.32 -9.20
C GLN A 270 -7.14 77.89 -10.49
N ILE A 271 -7.32 77.07 -11.52
CA ILE A 271 -7.87 77.49 -12.83
C ILE A 271 -9.35 77.92 -12.72
N GLY A 272 -10.13 77.31 -11.81
CA GLY A 272 -11.54 77.67 -11.60
C GLY A 272 -11.78 78.99 -10.85
N ASN A 273 -10.72 79.72 -10.48
CA ASN A 273 -10.79 81.00 -9.75
C ASN A 273 -10.19 82.19 -10.56
N THR A 274 -10.01 82.02 -11.87
CA THR A 274 -9.51 83.05 -12.81
C THR A 274 -10.50 83.26 -13.96
#